data_AF-A3I1N9-F1
#
_entry.id   AF-A3I1N9-F1
#
_cell.length_a   1.000
_cell.length_b   1.000
_cell.length_c   1.000
_cell.angle_alpha   90.00
_cell.angle_beta   90.00
_cell.angle_gamma   90.00
#
_symmetry.space_group_name_H-M   'P 1'
#
loop_
_entity.id
_entity.type
_entity.pdbx_description
1 polymer ?
#
loop_
_entity_poly.entity_id
_entity_poly.type
_entity_poly.pdbx_seq_one_letter_code
_entity_poly.pdbx_strand_id
1 'polypeptide(L)'
;MIKFDPSFPILWLIVFVIFLTAILGAQMVFTFKSKITKQQKIIRGAIYGFIYLSLLGFIFQPTWQTELTSEPVLVYSDDVTSEELKYLRDSLDLRKSLSIEKYSGEGNPVYLVGSRFSDVELNLLSGKEIQLLSNRSSVGLEFIIWKGFVRQGELQKIIGKTGSDSAASVILKAGELIIAEDSIHAGQRNFELQFTSEIIGRNEFELVLNNESLGQVRFFSSPSSPKSYDLRFSYPGPESRFLGQFLAGKSEYVKENIQISRSSEIRSVSKDLDSVRIIIADVDQLKSKKTLNDFENTAMAAFLIDSYEPKKEAADLNKLYQTDFEVQKISEEESRVLESGLEALPFQFVPKAGQKLLMENAVAIQNVGGKKIGMSLINQSFPMYLSGDTLTYQLIWSEILGELYPDEDENWKMDAPVFEGLSSILTFNSRNNTDEFTLIGGDTLFFHQDIINPFSQFTQVTLSDSGWINLSDTLEIPVYGEKEFGDVSARMRLANFLKNQSMKAETVLPNAVEVRVSDWVWLVLFLIGFGVLWFEPRIR
;
A
#
# COMPACT_ATOMS: atom_id res chain seq x y z
N MET A 1 24.33 -24.66 -18.84
CA MET A 1 25.58 -24.19 -19.48
C MET A 1 26.75 -24.91 -18.82
N ILE A 2 27.68 -25.49 -19.58
CA ILE A 2 28.88 -26.13 -18.99
C ILE A 2 29.90 -25.04 -18.69
N LYS A 3 30.37 -24.97 -17.45
CA LYS A 3 31.46 -24.08 -17.02
C LYS A 3 32.66 -24.92 -16.63
N PHE A 4 33.86 -24.45 -16.97
CA PHE A 4 35.11 -25.09 -16.59
C PHE A 4 35.73 -24.26 -15.47
N ASP A 5 35.87 -24.85 -14.28
CA ASP A 5 36.50 -24.21 -13.13
C ASP A 5 37.80 -24.96 -12.82
N PRO A 6 38.92 -24.60 -13.48
CA PRO A 6 40.16 -25.33 -13.36
C PRO A 6 40.72 -25.22 -11.94
N SER A 7 41.22 -26.33 -11.42
CA SER A 7 41.85 -26.41 -10.08
C SER A 7 43.16 -25.62 -9.97
N PHE A 8 43.67 -25.07 -11.08
CA PHE A 8 44.92 -24.32 -11.16
C PHE A 8 44.74 -23.01 -11.92
N PRO A 9 45.60 -22.00 -11.67
CA PRO A 9 45.64 -20.79 -12.48
C PRO A 9 45.80 -21.11 -13.97
N ILE A 10 45.12 -20.36 -14.83
CA ILE A 10 45.02 -20.60 -16.29
C ILE A 10 46.40 -20.79 -16.93
N LEU A 11 47.40 -20.00 -16.53
CA LEU A 11 48.77 -20.11 -17.05
C LEU A 11 49.41 -21.48 -16.75
N TRP A 12 49.24 -21.99 -15.53
CA TRP A 12 49.74 -23.31 -15.16
C TRP A 12 48.98 -24.42 -15.87
N LEU A 13 47.67 -24.27 -16.04
CA LEU A 13 46.87 -25.21 -16.82
C LEU A 13 47.40 -25.34 -18.26
N ILE A 14 47.67 -24.21 -18.92
CA ILE A 14 48.23 -24.21 -20.28
C ILE A 14 49.58 -24.95 -20.30
N VAL A 15 50.46 -24.67 -19.35
CA VAL A 15 51.76 -25.36 -19.23
C VAL A 15 51.58 -26.87 -19.02
N PHE A 16 50.67 -27.29 -18.13
CA PHE A 16 50.38 -28.71 -17.89
C PHE A 16 49.82 -29.40 -19.13
N VAL A 17 48.89 -28.77 -19.87
CA VAL A 17 48.32 -29.32 -21.10
C VAL A 17 49.39 -29.45 -22.19
N ILE A 18 50.27 -28.45 -22.35
CA ILE A 18 51.39 -28.50 -23.30
C ILE A 18 52.38 -29.62 -22.92
N PHE A 19 52.68 -29.76 -21.63
CA PHE A 19 53.58 -30.81 -21.16
C PHE A 19 52.99 -32.21 -21.37
N LEU A 20 51.72 -32.41 -21.04
CA LEU A 20 51.01 -33.68 -21.22
C LEU A 20 50.87 -34.05 -22.70
N THR A 21 50.57 -33.09 -23.58
CA THR A 21 50.54 -33.32 -25.04
C THR A 21 51.92 -33.71 -25.58
N ALA A 22 52.98 -33.07 -25.10
CA ALA A 22 54.36 -33.43 -25.48
C ALA A 22 54.72 -34.86 -25.04
N ILE A 23 54.35 -35.26 -23.81
CA ILE A 23 54.54 -36.63 -23.32
C ILE A 23 53.76 -37.63 -24.18
N LEU A 24 52.49 -37.36 -24.48
CA LEU A 24 51.66 -38.23 -25.33
C LEU A 24 52.29 -38.36 -26.73
N GLY A 25 52.74 -37.26 -27.32
CA GLY A 25 53.42 -37.24 -28.62
C GLY A 25 54.68 -38.09 -28.62
N ALA A 26 55.53 -37.96 -27.59
CA ALA A 26 56.72 -38.78 -27.43
C ALA A 26 56.37 -40.28 -27.29
N GLN A 27 55.41 -40.62 -26.42
CA GLN A 27 54.94 -42.00 -26.22
C GLN A 27 54.38 -42.62 -27.51
N MET A 28 53.62 -41.86 -28.29
CA MET A 28 53.13 -42.28 -29.60
C MET A 28 54.29 -42.56 -30.56
N VAL A 29 55.26 -41.66 -30.67
CA VAL A 29 56.45 -41.85 -31.54
C VAL A 29 57.24 -43.11 -31.16
N PHE A 30 57.46 -43.35 -29.86
CA PHE A 30 58.11 -44.58 -29.39
C PHE A 30 57.30 -45.82 -29.74
N THR A 31 55.97 -45.76 -29.59
CA THR A 31 55.07 -46.86 -29.94
C THR A 31 55.08 -47.14 -31.44
N PHE A 32 55.13 -46.10 -32.29
CA PHE A 32 55.23 -46.26 -33.74
C PHE A 32 56.57 -46.85 -34.21
N LYS A 33 57.68 -46.48 -33.55
CA LYS A 33 59.03 -47.01 -33.84
C LYS A 33 59.27 -48.44 -33.34
N SER A 34 58.41 -48.96 -32.46
CA SER A 34 58.54 -50.32 -31.93
C SER A 34 58.19 -51.41 -32.95
N LYS A 35 58.83 -52.59 -32.83
CA LYS A 35 58.60 -53.80 -33.67
C LYS A 35 57.35 -54.58 -33.25
N ILE A 36 56.26 -53.88 -32.98
CA ILE A 36 54.99 -54.42 -32.48
C ILE A 36 53.99 -54.57 -33.63
N THR A 37 53.05 -55.52 -33.53
CA THR A 37 52.01 -55.75 -34.57
C THR A 37 51.10 -54.53 -34.74
N LYS A 38 50.50 -54.36 -35.94
CA LYS A 38 49.64 -53.20 -36.24
C LYS A 38 48.43 -53.09 -35.29
N GLN A 39 47.84 -54.21 -34.88
CA GLN A 39 46.71 -54.24 -33.94
C GLN A 39 47.12 -53.73 -32.55
N GLN A 40 48.25 -54.20 -32.02
CA GLN A 40 48.78 -53.76 -30.73
C GLN A 40 49.14 -52.27 -30.73
N LYS A 41 49.62 -51.71 -31.85
CA LYS A 41 49.86 -50.26 -31.97
C LYS A 41 48.57 -49.44 -31.83
N ILE A 42 47.48 -49.90 -32.44
CA ILE A 42 46.16 -49.24 -32.35
C ILE A 42 45.62 -49.33 -30.91
N ILE A 43 45.69 -50.51 -30.30
CA ILE A 43 45.22 -50.72 -28.92
C ILE A 43 46.01 -49.84 -27.94
N ARG A 44 47.34 -49.83 -28.01
CA ARG A 44 48.17 -48.94 -27.17
C ARG A 44 47.87 -47.47 -27.39
N GLY A 45 47.71 -47.05 -28.64
CA GLY A 45 47.32 -45.68 -28.98
C GLY A 45 45.98 -45.28 -28.37
N ALA A 46 44.98 -46.17 -28.43
CA ALA A 46 43.67 -45.95 -27.83
C ALA A 46 43.74 -45.86 -26.30
N ILE A 47 44.53 -46.72 -25.64
CA ILE A 47 44.71 -46.69 -24.18
C ILE A 47 45.40 -45.39 -23.75
N TYR A 48 46.47 -44.98 -24.43
CA TYR A 48 47.15 -43.71 -24.13
C TYR A 48 46.23 -42.51 -24.35
N GLY A 49 45.43 -42.52 -25.43
CA GLY A 49 44.43 -41.51 -25.69
C GLY A 49 43.35 -41.44 -24.61
N PHE A 50 42.87 -42.60 -24.13
CA PHE A 50 41.88 -42.69 -23.06
C PHE A 50 42.40 -42.16 -21.71
N ILE A 51 43.62 -42.56 -21.32
CA ILE A 51 44.26 -42.05 -20.09
C ILE A 51 44.46 -40.53 -20.20
N TYR A 52 44.92 -40.05 -21.35
CA TYR A 52 45.13 -38.63 -21.61
C TYR A 52 43.83 -37.82 -21.55
N LEU A 53 42.76 -38.30 -22.18
CA LEU A 53 41.45 -37.66 -22.12
C LEU A 53 40.87 -37.64 -20.71
N SER A 54 41.03 -38.73 -19.95
CA SER A 54 40.60 -38.80 -18.55
C SER A 54 41.38 -37.80 -17.69
N LEU A 55 42.68 -37.62 -17.96
CA LEU A 55 43.53 -36.67 -17.25
C LEU A 55 43.21 -35.22 -17.60
N LEU A 56 42.93 -34.92 -18.86
CA LEU A 56 42.40 -33.62 -19.26
C LEU A 56 41.05 -33.34 -18.58
N GLY A 57 40.12 -34.31 -18.62
CA GLY A 57 38.82 -34.19 -17.96
C GLY A 57 38.94 -33.88 -16.46
N PHE A 58 39.88 -34.55 -15.78
CA PHE A 58 40.18 -34.31 -14.36
C PHE A 58 40.80 -32.92 -14.11
N ILE A 59 41.69 -32.42 -14.96
CA ILE A 59 42.28 -31.08 -14.80
C ILE A 59 41.24 -29.98 -15.03
N PHE A 60 40.39 -30.15 -16.04
CA PHE A 60 39.39 -29.16 -16.43
C PHE A 60 38.14 -29.15 -15.54
N GLN A 61 37.89 -30.20 -14.75
CA GLN A 61 36.75 -30.36 -13.84
C GLN A 61 35.45 -29.77 -14.43
N PRO A 62 34.86 -30.40 -15.47
CA PRO A 62 33.65 -29.88 -16.07
C PRO A 62 32.55 -29.77 -15.01
N THR A 63 32.03 -28.57 -14.84
CA THR A 63 30.90 -28.29 -13.96
C THR A 63 29.68 -27.98 -14.79
N TRP A 64 28.53 -28.46 -14.35
CA TRP A 64 27.25 -28.05 -14.92
C TRP A 64 26.38 -27.52 -13.80
N GLN A 65 25.66 -26.46 -14.13
CA GLN A 65 24.65 -25.90 -13.25
C GLN A 65 23.42 -26.79 -13.37
N THR A 66 23.06 -27.48 -12.28
CA THR A 66 21.74 -28.06 -12.12
C THR A 66 20.92 -27.14 -11.25
N GLU A 67 19.71 -26.80 -11.69
CA GLU A 67 18.71 -26.28 -10.78
C GLU A 67 18.40 -27.41 -9.79
N LEU A 68 18.74 -27.22 -8.51
CA LEU A 68 18.14 -28.04 -7.47
C LEU A 68 16.67 -27.64 -7.42
N THR A 69 15.85 -28.30 -8.23
CA THR A 69 14.42 -28.44 -7.99
C THR A 69 14.26 -29.31 -6.75
N SER A 70 14.58 -28.73 -5.58
CA SER A 70 14.16 -29.30 -4.31
C SER A 70 12.64 -29.41 -4.33
N GLU A 71 12.09 -30.56 -3.94
CA GLU A 71 10.65 -30.79 -3.99
C GLU A 71 9.89 -29.61 -3.34
N PRO A 72 8.80 -29.12 -3.96
CA PRO A 72 8.02 -28.02 -3.41
C PRO A 72 7.44 -28.42 -2.04
N VAL A 73 7.40 -27.46 -1.12
CA VAL A 73 6.94 -27.69 0.26
C VAL A 73 5.83 -26.71 0.60
N LEU A 74 4.77 -27.21 1.22
CA LEU A 74 3.74 -26.40 1.86
C LEU A 74 4.19 -26.03 3.28
N VAL A 75 4.36 -24.75 3.54
CA VAL A 75 4.63 -24.22 4.89
C VAL A 75 3.38 -23.51 5.38
N TYR A 76 2.94 -23.86 6.58
CA TYR A 76 1.73 -23.27 7.17
C TYR A 76 1.98 -22.75 8.59
N SER A 77 1.23 -21.72 8.95
CA SER A 77 1.14 -21.20 10.32
C SER A 77 -0.02 -21.84 11.09
N ASP A 78 -0.06 -21.60 12.39
CA ASP A 78 -1.00 -22.25 13.31
C ASP A 78 -2.47 -21.84 13.13
N ASP A 79 -2.74 -20.76 12.40
CA ASP A 79 -4.11 -20.29 12.08
C ASP A 79 -4.79 -21.11 10.96
N VAL A 80 -4.10 -22.07 10.35
CA VAL A 80 -4.64 -22.85 9.23
C VAL A 80 -5.27 -24.15 9.70
N THR A 81 -6.52 -24.39 9.31
CA THR A 81 -7.24 -25.61 9.69
C THR A 81 -6.69 -26.85 8.96
N SER A 82 -6.73 -28.01 9.63
CA SER A 82 -6.25 -29.27 9.05
C SER A 82 -7.02 -29.71 7.79
N GLU A 83 -8.27 -29.28 7.63
CA GLU A 83 -9.10 -29.54 6.44
C GLU A 83 -8.59 -28.74 5.25
N GLU A 84 -8.30 -27.46 5.45
CA GLU A 84 -7.71 -26.58 4.45
C GLU A 84 -6.32 -27.05 4.03
N LEU A 85 -5.49 -27.49 4.99
CA LEU A 85 -4.17 -28.06 4.68
C LEU A 85 -4.26 -29.31 3.79
N LYS A 86 -5.22 -30.21 4.05
CA LYS A 86 -5.43 -31.39 3.20
C LYS A 86 -5.88 -30.98 1.81
N TYR A 87 -6.85 -30.08 1.72
CA TYR A 87 -7.34 -29.56 0.44
C TYR A 87 -6.23 -28.92 -0.40
N LEU A 88 -5.41 -28.06 0.21
CA LEU A 88 -4.29 -27.39 -0.48
C LEU A 88 -3.20 -28.38 -0.89
N ARG A 89 -2.86 -29.33 -0.01
CA ARG A 89 -1.89 -30.38 -0.30
C ARG A 89 -2.31 -31.23 -1.49
N ASP A 90 -3.58 -31.66 -1.51
CA ASP A 90 -4.14 -32.50 -2.56
C ASP A 90 -4.29 -31.71 -3.88
N SER A 91 -4.66 -30.44 -3.80
CA SER A 91 -4.84 -29.57 -4.98
C SER A 91 -3.51 -29.22 -5.67
N LEU A 92 -2.43 -29.12 -4.90
CA LEU A 92 -1.10 -28.75 -5.39
C LEU A 92 -0.17 -29.96 -5.62
N ASP A 93 -0.66 -31.19 -5.39
CA ASP A 93 0.09 -32.45 -5.47
C ASP A 93 1.40 -32.42 -4.64
N LEU A 94 1.33 -31.84 -3.43
CA LEU A 94 2.50 -31.64 -2.57
C LEU A 94 2.76 -32.85 -1.68
N ARG A 95 3.98 -33.40 -1.79
CA ARG A 95 4.41 -34.54 -0.99
C ARG A 95 4.62 -34.17 0.47
N LYS A 96 5.12 -32.96 0.73
CA LYS A 96 5.56 -32.50 2.06
C LYS A 96 4.80 -31.23 2.47
N SER A 97 4.28 -31.26 3.69
CA SER A 97 3.75 -30.10 4.40
C SER A 97 4.42 -30.01 5.77
N LEU A 98 4.85 -28.82 6.16
CA LEU A 98 5.55 -28.56 7.42
C LEU A 98 4.89 -27.37 8.11
N SER A 99 4.75 -27.43 9.43
CA SER A 99 4.48 -26.21 10.20
C SER A 99 5.71 -25.31 10.14
N ILE A 100 5.49 -24.00 10.22
CA ILE A 100 6.58 -23.02 10.16
C ILE A 100 7.64 -23.27 11.25
N GLU A 101 7.23 -23.65 12.47
CA GLU A 101 8.16 -23.98 13.56
C GLU A 101 9.12 -25.15 13.24
N LYS A 102 8.69 -26.07 12.37
CA LYS A 102 9.48 -27.25 11.95
C LYS A 102 10.21 -27.01 10.64
N TYR A 103 10.05 -25.85 10.03
CA TYR A 103 10.65 -25.53 8.76
C TYR A 103 12.13 -25.18 8.93
N SER A 104 13.00 -25.90 8.22
CA SER A 104 14.46 -25.76 8.30
C SER A 104 15.08 -25.09 7.07
N GLY A 105 14.28 -24.49 6.18
CA GLY A 105 14.77 -23.89 4.93
C GLY A 105 14.81 -24.84 3.71
N GLU A 106 14.15 -26.00 3.80
CA GLU A 106 14.08 -27.00 2.72
C GLU A 106 12.99 -26.67 1.68
N GLY A 107 13.16 -27.10 0.42
CA GLY A 107 12.16 -26.92 -0.65
C GLY A 107 12.25 -25.59 -1.41
N ASN A 108 11.83 -25.63 -2.69
CA ASN A 108 11.75 -24.48 -3.60
C ASN A 108 10.96 -24.88 -4.86
N PRO A 109 9.77 -24.31 -5.14
CA PRO A 109 9.14 -23.19 -4.44
C PRO A 109 8.58 -23.58 -3.07
N VAL A 110 8.38 -22.58 -2.22
CA VAL A 110 7.70 -22.69 -0.93
C VAL A 110 6.30 -22.10 -1.07
N TYR A 111 5.29 -22.95 -0.86
CA TYR A 111 3.90 -22.52 -0.79
C TYR A 111 3.59 -22.13 0.65
N LEU A 112 3.28 -20.85 0.89
CA LEU A 112 3.04 -20.33 2.23
C LEU A 112 1.53 -20.16 2.47
N VAL A 113 1.01 -20.64 3.60
CA VAL A 113 -0.41 -20.51 3.97
C VAL A 113 -0.55 -19.99 5.39
N GLY A 114 -1.47 -19.05 5.56
CA GLY A 114 -1.83 -18.46 6.84
C GLY A 114 -1.20 -17.08 7.02
N SER A 115 -1.33 -16.54 8.24
CA SER A 115 -1.02 -15.13 8.50
C SER A 115 -0.10 -14.89 9.68
N ARG A 116 0.00 -15.84 10.62
CA ARG A 116 0.76 -15.67 11.86
C ARG A 116 2.18 -16.19 11.72
N PHE A 117 3.08 -15.34 11.22
CA PHE A 117 4.51 -15.61 11.13
C PHE A 117 5.32 -14.57 11.91
N SER A 118 6.30 -15.03 12.67
CA SER A 118 7.30 -14.17 13.32
C SER A 118 8.41 -13.77 12.35
N ASP A 119 9.13 -12.69 12.65
CA ASP A 119 10.25 -12.24 11.82
C ASP A 119 11.36 -13.29 11.73
N VAL A 120 11.60 -14.04 12.80
CA VAL A 120 12.58 -15.14 12.84
C VAL A 120 12.20 -16.23 11.84
N GLU A 121 10.93 -16.60 11.81
CA GLU A 121 10.40 -17.62 10.89
C GLU A 121 10.41 -17.15 9.44
N LEU A 122 10.01 -15.90 9.18
CA LEU A 122 10.03 -15.31 7.85
C LEU A 122 11.47 -15.24 7.30
N ASN A 123 12.45 -14.93 8.15
CA ASN A 123 13.85 -14.93 7.74
C ASN A 123 14.35 -16.30 7.23
N LEU A 124 13.77 -17.42 7.67
CA LEU A 124 14.10 -18.77 7.14
C LEU A 124 13.67 -18.96 5.68
N LEU A 125 12.70 -18.16 5.21
CA LEU A 125 12.19 -18.19 3.84
C LEU A 125 12.96 -17.25 2.90
N SER A 126 13.95 -16.50 3.43
CA SER A 126 14.73 -15.55 2.65
C SER A 126 15.49 -16.24 1.51
N GLY A 127 15.39 -15.70 0.30
CA GLY A 127 16.06 -16.25 -0.89
C GLY A 127 15.39 -17.46 -1.53
N LYS A 128 14.16 -17.79 -1.12
CA LYS A 128 13.31 -18.81 -1.76
C LYS A 128 12.29 -18.17 -2.72
N GLU A 129 11.78 -18.96 -3.66
CA GLU A 129 10.57 -18.58 -4.41
C GLU A 129 9.36 -18.88 -3.52
N ILE A 130 8.68 -17.83 -3.05
CA ILE A 130 7.53 -17.94 -2.16
C ILE A 130 6.25 -17.68 -2.95
N GLN A 131 5.30 -18.62 -2.87
CA GLN A 131 3.96 -18.47 -3.40
C GLN A 131 2.97 -18.43 -2.23
N LEU A 132 2.45 -17.24 -1.92
CA LEU A 132 1.44 -17.05 -0.88
C LEU A 132 0.08 -17.56 -1.38
N LEU A 133 -0.53 -18.47 -0.64
CA LEU A 133 -1.87 -18.98 -0.90
C LEU A 133 -2.88 -18.28 0.01
N SER A 134 -4.07 -17.99 -0.54
CA SER A 134 -5.14 -17.33 0.21
C SER A 134 -5.71 -18.28 1.28
N ASN A 135 -5.71 -17.83 2.54
CA ASN A 135 -6.38 -18.51 3.65
C ASN A 135 -7.89 -18.22 3.56
N ARG A 136 -8.71 -19.27 3.35
CA ARG A 136 -10.17 -19.15 3.22
C ARG A 136 -10.90 -19.13 4.56
N SER A 137 -10.24 -19.48 5.65
CA SER A 137 -10.87 -19.75 6.95
C SER A 137 -10.62 -18.68 8.02
N SER A 138 -9.99 -17.55 7.69
CA SER A 138 -9.70 -16.52 8.69
C SER A 138 -10.97 -15.78 9.11
N VAL A 139 -11.58 -16.22 10.21
CA VAL A 139 -12.60 -15.46 10.95
C VAL A 139 -11.88 -14.29 11.63
N GLY A 140 -12.14 -13.06 11.20
CA GLY A 140 -11.54 -11.87 11.80
C GLY A 140 -11.30 -10.73 10.82
N LEU A 141 -10.47 -9.78 11.25
CA LEU A 141 -10.09 -8.58 10.50
C LEU A 141 -8.83 -8.88 9.67
N GLU A 142 -8.92 -8.77 8.35
CA GLU A 142 -7.78 -8.98 7.45
C GLU A 142 -6.95 -7.70 7.27
N PHE A 143 -7.63 -6.57 7.20
CA PHE A 143 -7.04 -5.26 6.93
C PHE A 143 -7.89 -4.18 7.58
N ILE A 144 -7.24 -3.14 8.08
CA ILE A 144 -7.90 -1.94 8.57
C ILE A 144 -6.95 -0.75 8.44
N ILE A 145 -7.49 0.41 8.07
CA ILE A 145 -6.75 1.65 7.94
C ILE A 145 -7.63 2.85 8.29
N TRP A 146 -7.03 3.84 8.94
CA TRP A 146 -7.61 5.16 9.20
C TRP A 146 -6.50 6.20 9.35
N LYS A 147 -6.83 7.48 9.45
CA LYS A 147 -5.83 8.52 9.72
C LYS A 147 -5.44 8.53 11.19
N GLY A 148 -4.15 8.38 11.50
CA GLY A 148 -3.63 8.52 12.87
C GLY A 148 -3.77 9.96 13.41
N PHE A 149 -3.79 10.95 12.51
CA PHE A 149 -3.99 12.36 12.83
C PHE A 149 -5.22 12.92 12.10
N VAL A 150 -6.07 13.60 12.83
CA VAL A 150 -7.22 14.33 12.29
C VAL A 150 -7.33 15.68 12.99
N ARG A 151 -8.01 16.64 12.38
CA ARG A 151 -8.34 17.90 13.06
C ARG A 151 -9.71 17.83 13.71
N GLN A 152 -9.92 18.70 14.69
CA GLN A 152 -11.26 18.91 15.23
C GLN A 152 -12.21 19.34 14.10
N GLY A 153 -13.34 18.66 13.99
CA GLY A 153 -14.33 18.85 12.92
C GLY A 153 -14.00 18.16 11.61
N GLU A 154 -12.85 17.49 11.48
CA GLU A 154 -12.49 16.71 10.30
C GLU A 154 -13.20 15.35 10.30
N LEU A 155 -13.58 14.89 9.10
CA LEU A 155 -14.12 13.56 8.89
C LEU A 155 -13.01 12.51 9.04
N GLN A 156 -13.23 11.59 9.97
CA GLN A 156 -12.44 10.39 10.11
C GLN A 156 -13.15 9.24 9.39
N LYS A 157 -12.37 8.49 8.62
CA LYS A 157 -12.85 7.34 7.85
C LYS A 157 -12.00 6.13 8.20
N ILE A 158 -12.66 5.08 8.68
CA ILE A 158 -12.07 3.79 8.97
C ILE A 158 -12.52 2.85 7.86
N ILE A 159 -11.55 2.34 7.11
CA ILE A 159 -11.79 1.37 6.04
C ILE A 159 -11.21 0.05 6.51
N GLY A 160 -11.97 -1.03 6.39
CA GLY A 160 -11.45 -2.34 6.73
C GLY A 160 -12.02 -3.45 5.86
N LYS A 161 -11.41 -4.62 6.01
CA LYS A 161 -11.80 -5.84 5.33
C LYS A 161 -11.86 -6.99 6.34
N THR A 162 -12.99 -7.69 6.35
CA THR A 162 -13.20 -8.89 7.15
C THR A 162 -12.91 -10.14 6.32
N GLY A 163 -12.52 -11.22 7.00
CA GLY A 163 -12.27 -12.51 6.35
C GLY A 163 -13.50 -13.40 6.21
N SER A 164 -14.66 -12.97 6.71
CA SER A 164 -15.91 -13.73 6.65
C SER A 164 -16.77 -13.32 5.46
N ASP A 165 -17.38 -14.30 4.78
CA ASP A 165 -18.35 -14.07 3.69
C ASP A 165 -19.80 -13.96 4.19
N SER A 166 -20.03 -14.16 5.50
CA SER A 166 -21.34 -14.02 6.11
C SER A 166 -21.68 -12.56 6.39
N ALA A 167 -22.97 -12.22 6.37
CA ALA A 167 -23.42 -10.91 6.79
C ALA A 167 -22.97 -10.60 8.23
N ALA A 168 -22.52 -9.37 8.47
CA ALA A 168 -21.99 -8.93 9.76
C ALA A 168 -22.28 -7.44 10.01
N SER A 169 -22.43 -7.04 11.28
CA SER A 169 -22.47 -5.62 11.66
C SER A 169 -21.13 -5.22 12.28
N VAL A 170 -20.58 -4.10 11.81
CA VAL A 170 -19.38 -3.46 12.33
C VAL A 170 -19.79 -2.18 13.04
N ILE A 171 -19.43 -2.06 14.31
CA ILE A 171 -19.83 -0.94 15.16
C ILE A 171 -18.58 -0.31 15.77
N LEU A 172 -18.50 1.02 15.72
CA LEU A 172 -17.53 1.81 16.46
C LEU A 172 -18.19 2.41 17.70
N LYS A 173 -17.62 2.15 18.89
CA LYS A 173 -18.18 2.59 20.16
C LYS A 173 -17.24 3.48 20.95
N ALA A 174 -17.79 4.50 21.60
CA ALA A 174 -17.14 5.28 22.64
C ALA A 174 -17.83 4.99 23.98
N GLY A 175 -17.35 3.96 24.69
CA GLY A 175 -18.09 3.39 25.83
C GLY A 175 -19.40 2.77 25.36
N GLU A 176 -20.54 3.26 25.87
CA GLU A 176 -21.87 2.77 25.48
C GLU A 176 -22.46 3.49 24.25
N LEU A 177 -21.81 4.57 23.79
CA LEU A 177 -22.29 5.36 22.65
C LEU A 177 -21.82 4.75 21.33
N ILE A 178 -22.75 4.49 20.41
CA ILE A 178 -22.42 4.13 19.02
C ILE A 178 -22.04 5.39 18.27
N ILE A 179 -20.82 5.43 17.75
CA ILE A 179 -20.27 6.54 16.98
C ILE A 179 -20.55 6.35 15.48
N ALA A 180 -20.35 5.13 14.99
CA ALA A 180 -20.60 4.76 13.61
C ALA A 180 -20.97 3.27 13.53
N GLU A 181 -21.79 2.91 12.56
CA GLU A 181 -22.18 1.53 12.27
C GLU A 181 -22.22 1.30 10.76
N ASP A 182 -21.79 0.11 10.34
CA ASP A 182 -21.91 -0.36 8.96
C ASP A 182 -22.37 -1.83 8.95
N SER A 183 -23.16 -2.20 7.94
CA SER A 183 -23.71 -3.55 7.77
C SER A 183 -23.11 -4.20 6.53
N ILE A 184 -22.24 -5.19 6.74
CA ILE A 184 -21.65 -6.00 5.67
C ILE A 184 -22.68 -7.02 5.19
N HIS A 185 -23.03 -6.97 3.91
CA HIS A 185 -23.90 -7.98 3.30
C HIS A 185 -23.15 -9.27 2.94
N ALA A 186 -23.87 -10.38 2.82
CA ALA A 186 -23.25 -11.65 2.43
C ALA A 186 -22.53 -11.53 1.08
N GLY A 187 -21.27 -11.99 1.03
CA GLY A 187 -20.38 -11.87 -0.13
C GLY A 187 -19.65 -10.53 -0.27
N GLN A 188 -19.98 -9.52 0.55
CA GLN A 188 -19.14 -8.34 0.75
C GLN A 188 -18.18 -8.60 1.91
N ARG A 189 -16.95 -8.07 1.81
CA ARG A 189 -15.92 -8.20 2.85
C ARG A 189 -15.42 -6.85 3.36
N ASN A 190 -15.65 -5.78 2.62
CA ASN A 190 -15.19 -4.46 2.97
C ASN A 190 -16.26 -3.75 3.78
N PHE A 191 -15.84 -2.93 4.74
CA PHE A 191 -16.72 -2.02 5.49
C PHE A 191 -16.08 -0.65 5.56
N GLU A 192 -16.92 0.34 5.80
CA GLU A 192 -16.52 1.72 5.91
C GLU A 192 -17.29 2.44 7.01
N LEU A 193 -16.57 2.93 8.01
CA LEU A 193 -17.14 3.71 9.10
C LEU A 193 -16.70 5.16 8.96
N GLN A 194 -17.64 6.10 9.01
CA GLN A 194 -17.36 7.52 8.92
C GLN A 194 -17.94 8.26 10.12
N PHE A 195 -17.17 9.18 10.69
CA PHE A 195 -17.61 10.06 11.78
C PHE A 195 -16.76 11.33 11.82
N THR A 196 -17.25 12.38 12.48
CA THR A 196 -16.47 13.61 12.68
C THR A 196 -15.70 13.55 14.00
N SER A 197 -14.44 13.97 13.99
CA SER A 197 -13.65 14.08 15.23
C SER A 197 -14.00 15.34 16.00
N GLU A 198 -14.60 15.22 17.19
CA GLU A 198 -15.03 16.38 17.99
C GLU A 198 -14.11 16.69 19.17
N ILE A 199 -13.44 15.67 19.70
CA ILE A 199 -12.63 15.76 20.92
C ILE A 199 -11.17 15.99 20.54
N ILE A 200 -10.59 17.08 21.03
CA ILE A 200 -9.16 17.39 20.88
C ILE A 200 -8.32 16.46 21.77
N GLY A 201 -7.20 15.98 21.23
CA GLY A 201 -6.24 15.11 21.91
C GLY A 201 -6.42 13.63 21.57
N ARG A 202 -6.17 12.76 22.55
CA ARG A 202 -6.24 11.29 22.41
C ARG A 202 -7.69 10.85 22.28
N ASN A 203 -8.00 10.18 21.17
CA ASN A 203 -9.29 9.53 20.96
C ASN A 203 -9.09 8.02 20.91
N GLU A 204 -9.94 7.29 21.63
CA GLU A 204 -9.91 5.82 21.70
C GLU A 204 -11.35 5.28 21.58
N PHE A 205 -11.62 4.53 20.53
CA PHE A 205 -12.92 3.92 20.27
C PHE A 205 -12.80 2.42 20.10
N GLU A 206 -13.76 1.66 20.63
CA GLU A 206 -13.81 0.22 20.49
C GLU A 206 -14.42 -0.17 19.15
N LEU A 207 -13.73 -1.02 18.39
CA LEU A 207 -14.24 -1.61 17.16
C LEU A 207 -14.82 -2.98 17.47
N VAL A 208 -16.10 -3.17 17.17
CA VAL A 208 -16.86 -4.38 17.45
C VAL A 208 -17.38 -4.98 16.16
N LEU A 209 -17.19 -6.28 15.96
CA LEU A 209 -17.73 -7.06 14.84
C LEU A 209 -18.65 -8.13 15.42
N ASN A 210 -19.94 -8.13 15.07
CA ASN A 210 -20.92 -9.11 15.57
C ASN A 210 -20.92 -9.28 17.11
N ASN A 211 -20.79 -8.17 17.84
CA ASN A 211 -20.63 -8.12 19.31
C ASN A 211 -19.31 -8.67 19.88
N GLU A 212 -18.36 -9.05 19.05
CA GLU A 212 -16.99 -9.38 19.48
C GLU A 212 -16.08 -8.17 19.31
N SER A 213 -15.34 -7.82 20.36
CA SER A 213 -14.36 -6.73 20.32
C SER A 213 -13.15 -7.13 19.49
N LEU A 214 -12.86 -6.37 18.44
CA LEU A 214 -11.70 -6.59 17.57
C LEU A 214 -10.45 -5.83 18.03
N GLY A 215 -10.64 -4.70 18.71
CA GLY A 215 -9.56 -3.83 19.15
C GLY A 215 -10.02 -2.39 19.35
N GLN A 216 -9.07 -1.52 19.66
CA GLN A 216 -9.31 -0.09 19.86
C GLN A 216 -8.78 0.72 18.70
N VAL A 217 -9.63 1.49 18.03
CA VAL A 217 -9.23 2.51 17.06
C VAL A 217 -8.77 3.74 17.82
N ARG A 218 -7.49 4.09 17.66
CA ARG A 218 -6.86 5.23 18.31
C ARG A 218 -6.38 6.23 17.27
N PHE A 219 -6.60 7.50 17.53
CA PHE A 219 -6.09 8.59 16.72
C PHE A 219 -5.97 9.87 17.55
N PHE A 220 -5.11 10.78 17.13
CA PHE A 220 -4.95 12.07 17.77
C PHE A 220 -5.68 13.15 17.00
N SER A 221 -6.45 13.98 17.71
CA SER A 221 -7.13 15.13 17.13
C SER A 221 -6.44 16.44 17.52
N SER A 222 -5.97 17.22 16.56
CA SER A 222 -5.42 18.55 16.81
C SER A 222 -6.51 19.63 16.70
N PRO A 223 -6.36 20.79 17.36
CA PRO A 223 -7.26 21.91 17.11
C PRO A 223 -7.22 22.32 15.62
N SER A 224 -8.37 22.65 15.05
CA SER A 224 -8.46 23.24 13.72
C SER A 224 -8.25 24.76 13.82
N SER A 225 -7.57 25.34 12.82
CA SER A 225 -7.54 26.80 12.68
C SER A 225 -8.91 27.28 12.18
N PRO A 226 -9.57 28.25 12.86
CA PRO A 226 -10.85 28.76 12.40
C PRO A 226 -10.78 29.27 10.96
N LYS A 227 -11.74 28.87 10.15
CA LYS A 227 -11.91 29.21 8.74
C LYS A 227 -12.89 30.36 8.60
N SER A 228 -12.74 31.13 7.52
CA SER A 228 -13.68 32.18 7.14
C SER A 228 -14.57 31.72 5.99
N TYR A 229 -15.87 31.79 6.19
CA TYR A 229 -16.90 31.50 5.18
C TYR A 229 -17.59 32.79 4.78
N ASP A 230 -17.64 33.04 3.48
CA ASP A 230 -18.35 34.16 2.88
C ASP A 230 -19.57 33.61 2.13
N LEU A 231 -20.72 33.69 2.79
CA LEU A 231 -22.02 33.23 2.32
C LEU A 231 -22.65 34.33 1.45
N ARG A 232 -22.71 34.13 0.13
CA ARG A 232 -23.19 35.13 -0.84
C ARG A 232 -24.42 34.65 -1.58
N PHE A 233 -25.56 35.23 -1.25
CA PHE A 233 -26.83 34.83 -1.84
C PHE A 233 -27.62 36.04 -2.33
N SER A 234 -28.19 35.91 -3.52
CA SER A 234 -29.15 36.85 -4.09
C SER A 234 -30.48 36.77 -3.35
N TYR A 235 -30.88 35.55 -2.97
CA TYR A 235 -32.07 35.31 -2.15
C TYR A 235 -31.72 34.32 -1.03
N PRO A 236 -31.74 34.73 0.25
CA PRO A 236 -31.36 33.85 1.35
C PRO A 236 -32.46 32.79 1.56
N GLY A 237 -32.20 31.56 1.11
CA GLY A 237 -33.05 30.40 1.35
C GLY A 237 -32.88 29.81 2.76
N PRO A 238 -33.73 28.86 3.17
CA PRO A 238 -33.55 28.13 4.43
C PRO A 238 -32.15 27.50 4.55
N GLU A 239 -31.65 26.88 3.48
CA GLU A 239 -30.34 26.23 3.45
C GLU A 239 -29.20 27.18 3.85
N SER A 240 -29.12 28.36 3.24
CA SER A 240 -28.10 29.37 3.55
C SER A 240 -28.09 29.79 5.03
N ARG A 241 -29.28 29.89 5.66
CA ARG A 241 -29.41 30.28 7.07
C ARG A 241 -29.00 29.16 8.01
N PHE A 242 -29.44 27.92 7.75
CA PHE A 242 -29.08 26.77 8.59
C PHE A 242 -27.59 26.46 8.47
N LEU A 243 -27.02 26.55 7.26
CA LEU A 243 -25.59 26.40 7.05
C LEU A 243 -24.79 27.48 7.79
N GLY A 244 -25.22 28.75 7.70
CA GLY A 244 -24.58 29.83 8.46
C GLY A 244 -24.61 29.61 9.96
N GLN A 245 -25.74 29.16 10.51
CA GLN A 245 -25.87 28.82 11.94
C GLN A 245 -25.02 27.62 12.34
N PHE A 246 -24.99 26.57 11.52
CA PHE A 246 -24.16 25.39 11.75
C PHE A 246 -22.68 25.73 11.80
N LEU A 247 -22.20 26.50 10.81
CA LEU A 247 -20.80 26.96 10.74
C LEU A 247 -20.46 27.85 11.94
N ALA A 248 -21.34 28.79 12.29
CA ALA A 248 -21.15 29.63 13.48
C ALA A 248 -21.12 28.79 14.77
N GLY A 249 -21.94 27.73 14.86
CA GLY A 249 -21.94 26.77 15.97
C GLY A 249 -20.63 26.00 16.11
N LYS A 250 -19.91 25.75 15.01
CA LYS A 250 -18.56 25.17 14.98
C LYS A 250 -17.44 26.16 15.34
N SER A 251 -17.78 27.37 15.79
CA SER A 251 -16.83 28.45 16.08
C SER A 251 -16.06 28.97 14.86
N GLU A 252 -16.62 28.78 13.65
CA GLU A 252 -16.07 29.30 12.41
C GLU A 252 -16.48 30.76 12.17
N TYR A 253 -15.70 31.50 11.37
CA TYR A 253 -16.01 32.88 11.02
C TYR A 253 -16.94 32.96 9.83
N VAL A 254 -18.23 33.21 10.07
CA VAL A 254 -19.22 33.34 9.00
C VAL A 254 -19.49 34.82 8.70
N LYS A 255 -19.44 35.17 7.42
CA LYS A 255 -19.83 36.47 6.88
C LYS A 255 -20.96 36.26 5.89
N GLU A 256 -22.13 36.80 6.20
CA GLU A 256 -23.27 36.73 5.30
C GLU A 256 -23.37 38.03 4.50
N ASN A 257 -23.44 37.87 3.18
CA ASN A 257 -23.62 38.94 2.22
C ASN A 257 -24.86 38.62 1.39
N ILE A 258 -25.95 39.31 1.71
CA ILE A 258 -27.23 39.15 1.02
C ILE A 258 -27.46 40.35 0.11
N GLN A 259 -27.55 40.10 -1.20
CA GLN A 259 -27.80 41.16 -2.18
C GLN A 259 -29.30 41.34 -2.42
N ILE A 260 -29.91 42.32 -1.75
CA ILE A 260 -31.35 42.61 -1.88
C ILE A 260 -31.66 43.39 -3.18
N SER A 261 -30.69 44.18 -3.68
CA SER A 261 -30.83 44.94 -4.93
C SER A 261 -29.44 45.20 -5.57
N ARG A 262 -29.39 45.75 -6.79
CA ARG A 262 -28.12 46.15 -7.46
C ARG A 262 -27.25 47.10 -6.61
N SER A 263 -27.81 47.73 -5.58
CA SER A 263 -27.14 48.72 -4.73
C SER A 263 -27.35 48.52 -3.22
N SER A 264 -27.90 47.40 -2.77
CA SER A 264 -28.18 47.16 -1.34
C SER A 264 -27.65 45.80 -0.88
N GLU A 265 -26.80 45.83 0.15
CA GLU A 265 -26.11 44.68 0.73
C GLU A 265 -26.37 44.65 2.24
N ILE A 266 -26.82 43.52 2.79
CA ILE A 266 -26.79 43.28 4.24
C ILE A 266 -25.50 42.52 4.55
N ARG A 267 -24.69 43.05 5.47
CA ARG A 267 -23.46 42.42 5.95
C ARG A 267 -23.58 42.12 7.44
N SER A 268 -23.45 40.85 7.81
CA SER A 268 -23.06 40.49 9.18
C SER A 268 -21.53 40.59 9.27
N VAL A 269 -21.03 41.35 10.25
CA VAL A 269 -19.58 41.52 10.45
C VAL A 269 -19.12 40.58 11.55
N SER A 270 -18.43 39.51 11.17
CA SER A 270 -17.49 38.80 12.04
C SER A 270 -16.09 39.39 11.81
N LYS A 271 -15.18 39.26 12.79
CA LYS A 271 -13.80 39.79 12.70
C LYS A 271 -13.10 39.20 11.47
N ASP A 272 -12.65 40.04 10.54
CA ASP A 272 -11.71 39.63 9.49
C ASP A 272 -10.36 39.32 10.17
N LEU A 273 -9.99 38.04 10.17
CA LEU A 273 -8.65 37.54 10.55
C LEU A 273 -8.01 36.91 9.31
N ASP A 274 -6.67 36.82 9.28
CA ASP A 274 -5.84 36.12 8.28
C ASP A 274 -6.13 34.61 8.27
N SER A 275 -7.36 34.25 7.94
CA SER A 275 -7.87 32.88 7.92
C SER A 275 -8.23 32.49 6.49
N VAL A 276 -8.16 31.19 6.21
CA VAL A 276 -8.55 30.62 4.92
C VAL A 276 -9.98 31.03 4.59
N ARG A 277 -10.18 31.67 3.43
CA ARG A 277 -11.49 32.16 2.98
C ARG A 277 -12.12 31.23 1.95
N ILE A 278 -13.35 30.80 2.25
CA ILE A 278 -14.18 29.92 1.41
C ILE A 278 -15.44 30.68 1.05
N ILE A 279 -15.74 30.78 -0.25
CA ILE A 279 -16.95 31.45 -0.74
C ILE A 279 -18.00 30.37 -0.98
N ILE A 280 -19.18 30.50 -0.38
CA ILE A 280 -20.33 29.64 -0.68
C ILE A 280 -21.43 30.54 -1.23
N ALA A 281 -21.92 30.24 -2.42
CA ALA A 281 -22.75 31.19 -3.14
C ALA A 281 -23.69 30.52 -4.15
N ASP A 282 -24.73 31.26 -4.54
CA ASP A 282 -25.53 30.94 -5.72
C ASP A 282 -24.81 31.31 -7.03
N VAL A 283 -25.36 30.84 -8.16
CA VAL A 283 -24.75 31.04 -9.47
C VAL A 283 -24.59 32.53 -9.84
N ASP A 284 -25.54 33.39 -9.46
CA ASP A 284 -25.52 34.81 -9.81
C ASP A 284 -24.44 35.57 -9.03
N GLN A 285 -24.25 35.23 -7.76
CA GLN A 285 -23.20 35.79 -6.92
C GLN A 285 -21.81 35.28 -7.29
N LEU A 286 -21.67 34.02 -7.72
CA LEU A 286 -20.41 33.48 -8.24
C LEU A 286 -19.97 34.14 -9.55
N LYS A 287 -20.92 34.62 -10.37
CA LYS A 287 -20.66 35.37 -11.61
C LYS A 287 -20.30 36.84 -11.37
N SER A 288 -20.49 37.35 -10.16
CA SER A 288 -20.27 38.77 -9.87
C SER A 288 -18.78 39.14 -9.95
N LYS A 289 -18.49 40.34 -10.47
CA LYS A 289 -17.10 40.84 -10.56
C LYS A 289 -16.40 40.88 -9.20
N LYS A 290 -17.15 41.16 -8.12
CA LYS A 290 -16.65 41.17 -6.74
C LYS A 290 -16.16 39.79 -6.34
N THR A 291 -16.98 38.75 -6.56
CA THR A 291 -16.62 37.36 -6.25
C THR A 291 -15.47 36.85 -7.08
N LEU A 292 -15.42 37.15 -8.37
CA LEU A 292 -14.28 36.78 -9.21
C LEU A 292 -12.97 37.41 -8.71
N ASN A 293 -13.00 38.71 -8.38
CA ASN A 293 -11.83 39.40 -7.83
C ASN A 293 -11.41 38.86 -6.44
N ASP A 294 -12.38 38.56 -5.58
CA ASP A 294 -12.10 37.97 -4.27
C ASP A 294 -11.55 36.55 -4.41
N PHE A 295 -12.07 35.77 -5.35
CA PHE A 295 -11.58 34.43 -5.65
C PHE A 295 -10.16 34.46 -6.21
N GLU A 296 -9.84 35.38 -7.12
CA GLU A 296 -8.50 35.51 -7.69
C GLU A 296 -7.45 35.92 -6.62
N ASN A 297 -7.80 36.81 -5.70
CA ASN A 297 -6.82 37.42 -4.79
C ASN A 297 -6.79 36.85 -3.37
N THR A 298 -7.93 36.36 -2.85
CA THR A 298 -8.07 36.08 -1.41
C THR A 298 -8.69 34.74 -1.07
N ALA A 299 -9.65 34.25 -1.87
CA ALA A 299 -10.32 32.99 -1.56
C ALA A 299 -9.52 31.78 -2.05
N MET A 300 -9.54 30.74 -1.23
CA MET A 300 -8.90 29.45 -1.54
C MET A 300 -9.89 28.47 -2.16
N ALA A 301 -11.18 28.65 -1.91
CA ALA A 301 -12.22 27.82 -2.49
C ALA A 301 -13.52 28.60 -2.77
N ALA A 302 -14.28 28.12 -3.76
CA ALA A 302 -15.63 28.57 -4.04
C ALA A 302 -16.57 27.38 -4.24
N PHE A 303 -17.79 27.46 -3.70
CA PHE A 303 -18.77 26.38 -3.76
C PHE A 303 -20.14 26.89 -4.22
N LEU A 304 -20.65 26.29 -5.30
CA LEU A 304 -21.99 26.55 -5.82
C LEU A 304 -23.01 25.63 -5.13
N ILE A 305 -24.00 26.25 -4.48
CA ILE A 305 -25.20 25.58 -3.97
C ILE A 305 -26.45 26.16 -4.64
N ASP A 306 -27.61 25.54 -4.40
CA ASP A 306 -28.91 25.94 -4.94
C ASP A 306 -28.91 26.02 -6.49
N SER A 307 -28.48 24.91 -7.12
CA SER A 307 -28.47 24.79 -8.59
C SER A 307 -29.88 24.62 -9.15
N TYR A 308 -30.23 25.34 -10.21
CA TYR A 308 -31.54 25.22 -10.89
C TYR A 308 -31.42 24.73 -12.34
N GLU A 309 -30.36 25.16 -13.05
CA GLU A 309 -30.06 24.73 -14.42
C GLU A 309 -28.68 24.05 -14.50
N PRO A 310 -28.48 22.83 -13.92
CA PRO A 310 -27.16 22.25 -13.71
C PRO A 310 -26.23 22.23 -14.93
N LYS A 311 -26.76 21.92 -16.11
CA LYS A 311 -25.97 21.87 -17.35
C LYS A 311 -25.41 23.23 -17.77
N LYS A 312 -26.22 24.28 -17.64
CA LYS A 312 -25.82 25.64 -18.01
C LYS A 312 -24.92 26.24 -16.95
N GLU A 313 -25.23 26.01 -15.67
CA GLU A 313 -24.43 26.49 -14.55
C GLU A 313 -23.05 25.85 -14.53
N ALA A 314 -22.94 24.54 -14.80
CA ALA A 314 -21.66 23.87 -14.98
C ALA A 314 -20.85 24.48 -16.14
N ALA A 315 -21.49 24.74 -17.29
CA ALA A 315 -20.83 25.39 -18.42
C ALA A 315 -20.35 26.82 -18.09
N ASP A 316 -21.14 27.58 -17.32
CA ASP A 316 -20.77 28.91 -16.85
C ASP A 316 -19.59 28.86 -15.88
N LEU A 317 -19.58 27.92 -14.92
CA LEU A 317 -18.46 27.71 -14.00
C LEU A 317 -17.19 27.31 -14.75
N ASN A 318 -17.28 26.39 -15.71
CA ASN A 318 -16.15 25.97 -16.54
C ASN A 318 -15.49 27.14 -17.26
N LYS A 319 -16.31 28.06 -17.78
CA LYS A 319 -15.81 29.25 -18.46
C LYS A 319 -15.16 30.25 -17.49
N LEU A 320 -15.70 30.41 -16.29
CA LEU A 320 -15.24 31.42 -15.32
C LEU A 320 -14.02 30.98 -14.53
N TYR A 321 -14.03 29.73 -14.07
CA TYR A 321 -13.05 29.19 -13.13
C TYR A 321 -12.13 28.14 -13.77
N GLN A 322 -12.21 27.94 -15.08
CA GLN A 322 -11.39 26.97 -15.83
C GLN A 322 -11.56 25.52 -15.33
N THR A 323 -12.75 25.19 -14.83
CA THR A 323 -13.16 23.83 -14.48
C THR A 323 -13.65 23.07 -15.72
N ASP A 324 -13.92 21.78 -15.58
CA ASP A 324 -14.44 20.92 -16.65
C ASP A 324 -15.66 20.08 -16.22
N PHE A 325 -16.43 20.57 -15.24
CA PHE A 325 -17.67 19.93 -14.78
C PHE A 325 -18.61 19.56 -15.93
N GLU A 326 -19.11 18.34 -15.88
CA GLU A 326 -20.08 17.83 -16.84
C GLU A 326 -21.15 17.05 -16.11
N VAL A 327 -22.39 17.29 -16.50
CA VAL A 327 -23.58 16.83 -15.78
C VAL A 327 -24.49 16.07 -16.74
N GLN A 328 -24.83 14.83 -16.37
CA GLN A 328 -25.72 13.95 -17.12
C GLN A 328 -27.04 13.76 -16.39
N LYS A 329 -28.17 13.82 -17.11
CA LYS A 329 -29.50 13.49 -16.57
C LYS A 329 -29.62 11.97 -16.44
N ILE A 330 -30.03 11.47 -15.28
CA ILE A 330 -30.11 10.03 -14.99
C ILE A 330 -31.53 9.52 -14.70
N SER A 331 -32.44 10.40 -14.32
CA SER A 331 -33.85 10.09 -14.08
C SER A 331 -34.74 11.09 -14.81
N GLU A 332 -35.93 10.68 -15.23
CA GLU A 332 -36.95 11.58 -15.78
C GLU A 332 -37.77 12.30 -14.70
N GLU A 333 -37.66 11.86 -13.44
CA GLU A 333 -38.26 12.50 -12.28
C GLU A 333 -37.66 13.88 -12.00
N GLU A 334 -38.38 14.74 -11.26
CA GLU A 334 -37.91 16.09 -10.92
C GLU A 334 -36.77 16.12 -9.89
N SER A 335 -36.61 15.03 -9.13
CA SER A 335 -35.55 14.83 -8.15
C SER A 335 -35.23 13.34 -8.01
N ARG A 336 -34.15 13.02 -7.30
CA ARG A 336 -33.78 11.67 -6.88
C ARG A 336 -33.46 11.67 -5.38
N VAL A 337 -33.68 10.54 -4.73
CA VAL A 337 -33.28 10.33 -3.33
C VAL A 337 -31.94 9.60 -3.31
N LEU A 338 -30.97 10.14 -2.58
CA LEU A 338 -29.67 9.53 -2.34
C LEU A 338 -29.76 8.46 -1.23
N GLU A 339 -28.77 7.59 -1.11
CA GLU A 339 -28.63 6.61 -0.03
C GLU A 339 -28.64 7.27 1.36
N SER A 340 -28.14 8.50 1.45
CA SER A 340 -28.20 9.33 2.67
C SER A 340 -29.61 9.84 3.01
N GLY A 341 -30.61 9.58 2.17
CA GLY A 341 -31.98 10.09 2.30
C GLY A 341 -32.15 11.55 1.84
N LEU A 342 -31.11 12.17 1.29
CA LEU A 342 -31.17 13.52 0.72
C LEU A 342 -31.90 13.54 -0.63
N GLU A 343 -32.60 14.64 -0.90
CA GLU A 343 -33.11 14.94 -2.24
C GLU A 343 -32.05 15.68 -3.06
N ALA A 344 -31.74 15.15 -4.24
CA ALA A 344 -30.87 15.78 -5.23
C ALA A 344 -31.62 15.96 -6.55
N LEU A 345 -31.10 16.84 -7.40
CA LEU A 345 -31.58 17.00 -8.77
C LEU A 345 -31.37 15.68 -9.56
N PRO A 346 -32.12 15.42 -10.64
CA PRO A 346 -32.11 14.15 -11.39
C PRO A 346 -30.89 14.02 -12.32
N PHE A 347 -29.76 14.48 -11.84
CA PHE A 347 -28.51 14.61 -12.54
C PHE A 347 -27.37 14.00 -11.71
N GLN A 348 -26.29 13.65 -12.39
CA GLN A 348 -25.03 13.25 -11.78
C GLN A 348 -23.85 13.89 -12.53
N PHE A 349 -22.76 14.13 -11.80
CA PHE A 349 -21.51 14.54 -12.42
C PHE A 349 -20.82 13.36 -13.10
N VAL A 350 -20.27 13.62 -14.29
CA VAL A 350 -19.44 12.67 -15.01
C VAL A 350 -18.01 12.68 -14.41
N PRO A 351 -17.42 11.52 -14.08
CA PRO A 351 -16.06 11.47 -13.54
C PRO A 351 -15.01 12.01 -14.52
N LYS A 352 -14.19 12.96 -14.06
CA LYS A 352 -13.04 13.51 -14.79
C LYS A 352 -11.77 13.54 -13.94
N ALA A 353 -10.62 13.64 -14.59
CA ALA A 353 -9.34 13.70 -13.91
C ALA A 353 -9.21 15.00 -13.10
N GLY A 354 -8.74 14.90 -11.85
CA GLY A 354 -8.61 16.06 -10.95
C GLY A 354 -9.94 16.52 -10.32
N GLN A 355 -11.04 15.80 -10.58
CA GLN A 355 -12.34 16.01 -9.95
C GLN A 355 -12.57 14.93 -8.89
N LYS A 356 -12.94 15.36 -7.69
CA LYS A 356 -13.46 14.53 -6.62
C LYS A 356 -14.99 14.52 -6.71
N LEU A 357 -15.58 13.34 -6.67
CA LEU A 357 -17.03 13.15 -6.63
C LEU A 357 -17.45 12.63 -5.26
N LEU A 358 -18.53 13.19 -4.72
CA LEU A 358 -19.11 12.81 -3.42
C LEU A 358 -20.60 12.52 -3.60
N MET A 359 -21.16 11.73 -2.66
CA MET A 359 -22.60 11.45 -2.53
C MET A 359 -23.26 10.99 -3.85
N GLU A 360 -22.88 9.80 -4.33
CA GLU A 360 -23.36 9.25 -5.61
C GLU A 360 -23.23 10.23 -6.79
N ASN A 361 -22.10 10.94 -6.86
CA ASN A 361 -21.81 11.93 -7.89
C ASN A 361 -22.80 13.11 -7.90
N ALA A 362 -23.46 13.41 -6.77
CA ALA A 362 -24.31 14.59 -6.60
C ALA A 362 -23.50 15.86 -6.31
N VAL A 363 -22.29 15.72 -5.76
CA VAL A 363 -21.37 16.84 -5.53
C VAL A 363 -20.06 16.59 -6.24
N ALA A 364 -19.52 17.62 -6.87
CA ALA A 364 -18.22 17.59 -7.53
C ALA A 364 -17.34 18.72 -7.03
N ILE A 365 -16.07 18.43 -6.79
CA ILE A 365 -15.04 19.40 -6.42
C ILE A 365 -13.82 19.20 -7.30
N GLN A 366 -13.29 20.27 -7.86
CA GLN A 366 -12.14 20.26 -8.76
C GLN A 366 -11.08 21.25 -8.29
N ASN A 367 -9.81 20.83 -8.36
CA ASN A 367 -8.68 21.70 -8.08
C ASN A 367 -8.22 22.40 -9.37
N VAL A 368 -8.20 23.73 -9.36
CA VAL A 368 -7.72 24.58 -10.45
C VAL A 368 -6.72 25.58 -9.90
N GLY A 369 -5.45 25.44 -10.30
CA GLY A 369 -4.39 26.41 -9.93
C GLY A 369 -4.14 26.52 -8.43
N GLY A 370 -4.32 25.43 -7.66
CA GLY A 370 -4.15 25.41 -6.21
C GLY A 370 -5.36 25.92 -5.43
N LYS A 371 -6.47 26.20 -6.10
CA LYS A 371 -7.76 26.58 -5.51
C LYS A 371 -8.81 25.53 -5.82
N LYS A 372 -9.83 25.43 -4.98
CA LYS A 372 -10.89 24.43 -5.15
C LYS A 372 -12.20 25.08 -5.57
N ILE A 373 -12.81 24.54 -6.62
CA ILE A 373 -14.17 24.92 -7.01
C ILE A 373 -15.04 23.69 -6.81
N GLY A 374 -16.22 23.85 -6.21
CA GLY A 374 -17.19 22.77 -6.17
C GLY A 374 -18.58 23.21 -6.57
N MET A 375 -19.40 22.23 -6.93
CA MET A 375 -20.79 22.40 -7.30
C MET A 375 -21.62 21.26 -6.72
N SER A 376 -22.76 21.61 -6.13
CA SER A 376 -23.72 20.68 -5.57
C SER A 376 -24.98 20.55 -6.45
N LEU A 377 -25.47 19.32 -6.59
CA LEU A 377 -26.79 18.99 -7.13
C LEU A 377 -27.78 18.64 -6.02
N ILE A 378 -27.38 18.73 -4.75
CA ILE A 378 -28.27 18.52 -3.60
C ILE A 378 -29.26 19.68 -3.56
N ASN A 379 -30.55 19.35 -3.43
CA ASN A 379 -31.62 20.33 -3.45
C ASN A 379 -31.73 21.07 -2.10
N GLN A 380 -31.77 20.31 -1.00
CA GLN A 380 -31.87 20.84 0.36
C GLN A 380 -31.36 19.81 1.37
N SER A 381 -30.67 20.29 2.42
CA SER A 381 -30.21 19.45 3.54
C SER A 381 -30.75 19.91 4.90
N PHE A 382 -31.23 21.15 5.00
CA PHE A 382 -31.81 21.71 6.22
C PHE A 382 -32.99 20.93 6.84
N PRO A 383 -33.83 20.16 6.09
CA PRO A 383 -34.89 19.38 6.74
C PRO A 383 -34.35 18.35 7.74
N MET A 384 -33.15 17.82 7.53
CA MET A 384 -32.48 16.91 8.48
C MET A 384 -32.10 17.63 9.78
N TYR A 385 -31.61 18.87 9.66
CA TYR A 385 -31.32 19.69 10.83
C TYR A 385 -32.60 19.99 11.63
N LEU A 386 -33.72 20.25 10.94
CA LEU A 386 -35.02 20.52 11.56
C LEU A 386 -35.66 19.29 12.21
N SER A 387 -35.46 18.10 11.66
CA SER A 387 -35.96 16.84 12.23
C SER A 387 -35.18 16.37 13.46
N GLY A 388 -34.08 17.05 13.80
CA GLY A 388 -33.18 16.67 14.89
C GLY A 388 -32.10 15.67 14.48
N ASP A 389 -32.02 15.31 13.19
CA ASP A 389 -30.92 14.50 12.65
C ASP A 389 -29.70 15.38 12.30
N THR A 390 -29.13 15.98 13.35
CA THR A 390 -27.98 16.88 13.21
C THR A 390 -26.70 16.13 12.86
N LEU A 391 -26.61 14.83 13.16
CA LEU A 391 -25.44 14.00 12.85
C LEU A 391 -25.31 13.76 11.35
N THR A 392 -26.39 13.35 10.68
CA THR A 392 -26.37 13.18 9.21
C THR A 392 -26.07 14.50 8.52
N TYR A 393 -26.71 15.59 8.96
CA TYR A 393 -26.43 16.94 8.47
C TYR A 393 -24.94 17.32 8.62
N GLN A 394 -24.35 17.03 9.78
CA GLN A 394 -22.95 17.29 10.05
C GLN A 394 -22.03 16.44 9.18
N LEU A 395 -22.33 15.16 8.95
CA LEU A 395 -21.54 14.28 8.08
C LEU A 395 -21.50 14.82 6.64
N ILE A 396 -22.67 15.15 6.07
CA ILE A 396 -22.81 15.71 4.71
C ILE A 396 -21.92 16.96 4.56
N TRP A 397 -22.09 17.94 5.44
CA TRP A 397 -21.35 19.19 5.32
C TRP A 397 -19.87 19.03 5.67
N SER A 398 -19.50 18.15 6.59
CA SER A 398 -18.08 17.92 6.91
C SER A 398 -17.36 17.20 5.77
N GLU A 399 -18.04 16.31 5.02
CA GLU A 399 -17.50 15.69 3.81
C GLU A 399 -17.27 16.72 2.69
N ILE A 400 -18.30 17.54 2.38
CA ILE A 400 -18.21 18.59 1.35
C ILE A 400 -17.15 19.62 1.70
N LEU A 401 -17.22 20.18 2.91
CA LEU A 401 -16.32 21.25 3.33
C LEU A 401 -14.90 20.73 3.53
N GLY A 402 -14.73 19.52 4.05
CA GLY A 402 -13.42 18.87 4.19
C GLY A 402 -12.68 18.77 2.86
N GLU A 403 -13.38 18.45 1.78
CA GLU A 403 -12.80 18.45 0.43
C GLU A 403 -12.57 19.86 -0.13
N LEU A 404 -13.32 20.88 0.30
CA LEU A 404 -13.10 22.29 -0.09
C LEU A 404 -11.94 22.95 0.65
N TYR A 405 -11.57 22.46 1.83
CA TYR A 405 -10.49 23.05 2.61
C TYR A 405 -9.16 22.96 1.84
N PRO A 406 -8.42 24.08 1.70
CA PRO A 406 -7.04 23.99 1.27
C PRO A 406 -6.23 23.23 2.34
N ASP A 407 -5.15 22.61 1.90
CA ASP A 407 -4.15 22.12 2.84
C ASP A 407 -3.63 23.30 3.68
N GLU A 408 -3.67 23.17 5.00
CA GLU A 408 -3.13 24.19 5.91
C GLU A 408 -1.61 24.30 5.77
N ASP A 409 -1.06 25.41 6.29
CA ASP A 409 0.36 25.71 6.22
C ASP A 409 1.24 24.65 6.89
N GLU A 410 0.71 23.87 7.83
CA GLU A 410 1.34 22.72 8.46
C GLU A 410 0.34 21.56 8.64
N ASN A 411 0.71 20.36 8.21
CA ASN A 411 -0.14 19.18 8.34
C ASN A 411 0.65 17.88 8.49
N TRP A 412 0.41 17.16 9.58
CA TRP A 412 0.95 15.83 9.83
C TRP A 412 -0.03 14.76 9.35
N LYS A 413 0.47 13.81 8.56
CA LYS A 413 -0.29 12.69 8.02
C LYS A 413 0.44 11.40 8.34
N MET A 414 -0.28 10.46 8.94
CA MET A 414 0.20 9.12 9.22
C MET A 414 -1.00 8.18 9.16
N ASP A 415 -0.86 7.06 8.48
CA ASP A 415 -1.90 6.03 8.47
C ASP A 415 -1.74 5.16 9.73
N ALA A 416 -2.87 4.83 10.35
CA ALA A 416 -2.96 3.92 11.49
C ALA A 416 -3.75 2.66 11.07
N PRO A 417 -3.54 1.50 11.71
CA PRO A 417 -2.72 1.28 12.90
C PRO A 417 -1.21 1.29 12.60
N VAL A 418 -0.45 1.88 13.52
CA VAL A 418 1.02 1.84 13.53
C VAL A 418 1.43 0.76 14.52
N PHE A 419 2.18 -0.25 14.10
CA PHE A 419 2.56 -1.36 14.98
C PHE A 419 4.01 -1.23 15.45
N GLU A 420 4.25 -1.66 16.69
CA GLU A 420 5.59 -1.77 17.26
C GLU A 420 6.51 -2.64 16.38
N GLY A 421 7.73 -2.16 16.13
CA GLY A 421 8.74 -2.83 15.31
C GLY A 421 8.44 -2.86 13.80
N LEU A 422 7.27 -2.37 13.37
CA LEU A 422 6.93 -2.24 11.97
C LEU A 422 7.19 -0.83 11.46
N SER A 423 7.57 -0.77 10.20
CA SER A 423 7.91 0.48 9.56
C SER A 423 6.68 1.16 8.95
N SER A 424 6.50 2.43 9.27
CA SER A 424 5.39 3.27 8.81
C SER A 424 5.90 4.57 8.18
N ILE A 425 5.09 5.18 7.32
CA ILE A 425 5.42 6.45 6.68
C ILE A 425 4.77 7.58 7.47
N LEU A 426 5.59 8.54 7.88
CA LEU A 426 5.14 9.79 8.46
C LEU A 426 5.36 10.89 7.44
N THR A 427 4.29 11.59 7.08
CA THR A 427 4.32 12.68 6.12
C THR A 427 4.03 13.99 6.84
N PHE A 428 4.87 14.98 6.59
CA PHE A 428 4.72 16.34 7.06
C PHE A 428 4.60 17.27 5.86
N ASN A 429 3.52 18.04 5.79
CA ASN A 429 3.35 19.07 4.77
C ASN A 429 3.57 20.42 5.41
N SER A 430 4.46 21.24 4.87
CA SER A 430 4.59 22.64 5.26
C SER A 430 4.94 23.57 4.11
N ARG A 431 4.35 24.77 4.10
CA ARG A 431 4.69 25.83 3.14
C ARG A 431 5.95 26.62 3.51
N ASN A 432 6.24 26.72 4.80
CA ASN A 432 7.27 27.60 5.34
C ASN A 432 8.37 26.86 6.09
N ASN A 433 8.20 25.56 6.38
CA ASN A 433 9.17 24.84 7.18
C ASN A 433 10.39 24.40 6.33
N THR A 434 11.58 24.70 6.85
CA THR A 434 12.88 24.30 6.31
C THR A 434 13.54 23.22 7.16
N ASP A 435 12.91 22.78 8.25
CA ASP A 435 13.49 21.81 9.16
C ASP A 435 13.64 20.46 8.47
N GLU A 436 14.87 19.94 8.47
CA GLU A 436 15.20 18.66 7.84
C GLU A 436 14.98 17.47 8.80
N PHE A 437 14.66 17.74 10.07
CA PHE A 437 14.49 16.71 11.10
C PHE A 437 13.42 17.05 12.15
N THR A 438 12.87 16.02 12.79
CA THR A 438 12.04 16.13 14.00
C THR A 438 12.48 15.11 15.05
N LEU A 439 12.07 15.30 16.30
CA LEU A 439 12.27 14.35 17.39
C LEU A 439 10.97 13.59 17.67
N ILE A 440 11.00 12.25 17.66
CA ILE A 440 9.88 11.41 18.09
C ILE A 440 10.31 10.62 19.31
N GLY A 441 9.66 10.85 20.45
CA GLY A 441 10.07 10.30 21.73
C GLY A 441 11.49 10.74 22.10
N GLY A 442 12.49 9.92 21.74
CA GLY A 442 13.92 10.21 21.89
C GLY A 442 14.75 10.08 20.60
N ASP A 443 14.14 9.69 19.48
CA ASP A 443 14.84 9.45 18.21
C ASP A 443 14.76 10.66 17.28
N THR A 444 15.86 10.94 16.57
CA THR A 444 15.91 11.96 15.51
C THR A 444 15.54 11.34 14.18
N LEU A 445 14.46 11.84 13.57
CA LEU A 445 14.04 11.45 12.23
C LEU A 445 14.42 12.51 11.22
N PHE A 446 14.98 12.09 10.10
CA PHE A 446 15.29 12.96 8.98
C PHE A 446 14.20 12.84 7.93
N PHE A 447 13.77 13.98 7.40
CA PHE A 447 12.77 14.03 6.35
C PHE A 447 13.41 14.04 4.96
N HIS A 448 12.73 13.39 4.03
CA HIS A 448 13.00 13.47 2.61
C HIS A 448 11.93 14.30 1.93
N GLN A 449 12.34 15.26 1.12
CA GLN A 449 11.40 16.06 0.33
C GLN A 449 10.79 15.22 -0.78
N ASP A 450 9.47 15.37 -0.99
CA ASP A 450 8.77 14.75 -2.09
C ASP A 450 9.14 15.46 -3.41
N ILE A 451 9.44 14.66 -4.44
CA ILE A 451 9.84 15.14 -5.77
C ILE A 451 8.64 15.77 -6.50
N ILE A 452 7.42 15.34 -6.17
CA ILE A 452 6.18 15.80 -6.80
C ILE A 452 5.62 17.03 -6.09
N ASN A 453 5.61 17.02 -4.76
CA ASN A 453 5.11 18.14 -3.95
C ASN A 453 6.24 18.74 -3.10
N PRO A 454 6.81 19.90 -3.46
CA PRO A 454 7.93 20.49 -2.74
C PRO A 454 7.58 20.92 -1.30
N PHE A 455 6.28 21.03 -0.97
CA PHE A 455 5.80 21.33 0.37
C PHE A 455 5.58 20.07 1.21
N SER A 456 5.72 18.89 0.62
CA SER A 456 5.58 17.60 1.30
C SER A 456 6.95 17.03 1.61
N GLN A 457 7.10 16.57 2.83
CA GLN A 457 8.24 15.87 3.36
C GLN A 457 7.76 14.55 3.95
N PHE A 458 8.52 13.48 3.79
CA PHE A 458 8.16 12.19 4.37
C PHE A 458 9.38 11.51 4.97
N THR A 459 9.15 10.67 5.97
CA THR A 459 10.16 9.83 6.58
C THR A 459 9.59 8.46 6.89
N GLN A 460 10.46 7.46 6.91
CA GLN A 460 10.09 6.10 7.26
C GLN A 460 10.54 5.87 8.71
N VAL A 461 9.56 5.67 9.60
CA VAL A 461 9.79 5.49 11.04
C VAL A 461 9.54 4.04 11.44
N THR A 462 10.32 3.54 12.39
CA THR A 462 10.06 2.25 13.05
C THR A 462 10.08 2.52 14.55
N LEU A 463 8.92 2.35 15.20
CA LEU A 463 8.75 2.69 16.60
C LEU A 463 8.92 1.42 17.44
N SER A 464 9.77 1.49 18.46
CA SER A 464 10.11 0.33 19.30
C SER A 464 9.22 0.17 20.53
N ASP A 465 8.51 1.23 20.92
CA ASP A 465 7.61 1.22 22.06
C ASP A 465 6.15 1.19 21.58
N SER A 466 5.25 0.64 22.38
CA SER A 466 3.80 0.70 22.18
C SER A 466 3.12 1.72 23.11
N GLY A 467 1.93 2.19 22.73
CA GLY A 467 1.17 3.22 23.43
C GLY A 467 1.17 4.58 22.71
N TRP A 468 0.92 5.65 23.45
CA TRP A 468 0.96 7.02 22.92
C TRP A 468 2.39 7.56 22.96
N ILE A 469 2.98 7.80 21.79
CA ILE A 469 4.34 8.34 21.63
C ILE A 469 4.29 9.80 21.19
N ASN A 470 5.01 10.67 21.90
CA ASN A 470 5.07 12.09 21.55
C ASN A 470 5.85 12.29 20.24
N LEU A 471 5.21 12.92 19.25
CA LEU A 471 5.81 13.34 17.98
C LEU A 471 6.32 14.79 18.06
N SER A 472 5.65 15.62 18.84
CA SER A 472 6.02 17.02 19.08
C SER A 472 5.44 17.48 20.43
N ASP A 473 5.63 18.76 20.77
CA ASP A 473 5.04 19.35 21.98
C ASP A 473 3.49 19.27 22.02
N THR A 474 2.85 19.04 20.87
CA THR A 474 1.39 19.11 20.72
C THR A 474 0.75 17.89 20.07
N LEU A 475 1.55 16.91 19.61
CA LEU A 475 1.05 15.76 18.85
C LEU A 475 1.59 14.45 19.41
N GLU A 476 0.73 13.43 19.39
CA GLU A 476 1.05 12.08 19.84
C GLU A 476 0.58 11.04 18.82
N ILE A 477 1.36 9.99 18.63
CA ILE A 477 1.09 8.88 17.72
C ILE A 477 0.63 7.67 18.54
N PRO A 478 -0.49 7.02 18.19
CA PRO A 478 -0.85 5.74 18.78
C PRO A 478 -0.06 4.61 18.11
N VAL A 479 0.71 3.87 18.90
CA VAL A 479 1.44 2.67 18.48
C VAL A 479 0.84 1.44 19.16
N TYR A 480 0.55 0.43 18.37
CA TYR A 480 -0.09 -0.81 18.78
C TYR A 480 0.95 -1.88 19.08
N GLY A 481 0.79 -2.52 20.24
CA GLY A 481 1.59 -3.69 20.61
C GLY A 481 1.07 -4.98 19.96
N GLU A 482 1.82 -6.08 20.12
CA GLU A 482 1.54 -7.35 19.41
C GLU A 482 0.17 -7.98 19.70
N LYS A 483 -0.43 -7.68 20.86
CA LYS A 483 -1.73 -8.23 21.26
C LYS A 483 -2.90 -7.49 20.62
N GLU A 484 -2.68 -6.26 20.18
CA GLU A 484 -3.73 -5.39 19.65
C GLU A 484 -3.77 -5.53 18.14
N PHE A 485 -4.93 -5.89 17.58
CA PHE A 485 -5.05 -6.23 16.15
C PHE A 485 -4.01 -7.25 15.67
N GLY A 486 -3.74 -8.29 16.47
CA GLY A 486 -2.68 -9.27 16.21
C GLY A 486 -2.70 -9.87 14.80
N ASP A 487 -3.88 -10.23 14.28
CA ASP A 487 -4.03 -10.77 12.93
C ASP A 487 -3.67 -9.76 11.82
N VAL A 488 -4.04 -8.49 12.01
CA VAL A 488 -3.69 -7.41 11.07
C VAL A 488 -2.18 -7.17 11.11
N SER A 489 -1.60 -7.11 12.31
CA SER A 489 -0.16 -6.89 12.48
C SER A 489 0.67 -8.00 11.82
N ALA A 490 0.25 -9.26 11.97
CA ALA A 490 0.95 -10.40 11.40
C ALA A 490 0.86 -10.43 9.87
N ARG A 491 -0.31 -10.07 9.30
CA ARG A 491 -0.46 -9.89 7.84
C ARG A 491 0.39 -8.75 7.32
N MET A 492 0.50 -7.65 8.06
CA MET A 492 1.34 -6.51 7.68
C MET A 492 2.84 -6.88 7.70
N ARG A 493 3.30 -7.64 8.70
CA ARG A 493 4.66 -8.22 8.75
C ARG A 493 4.94 -9.09 7.52
N LEU A 494 4.03 -10.03 7.23
CA LEU A 494 4.14 -10.91 6.07
C LEU A 494 4.16 -10.12 4.76
N ALA A 495 3.27 -9.13 4.59
CA ALA A 495 3.22 -8.29 3.39
C ALA A 495 4.52 -7.49 3.19
N ASN A 496 5.05 -6.89 4.27
CA ASN A 496 6.31 -6.16 4.24
C ASN A 496 7.49 -7.08 3.91
N PHE A 497 7.52 -8.29 4.47
CA PHE A 497 8.52 -9.29 4.16
C PHE A 497 8.49 -9.69 2.68
N LEU A 498 7.31 -10.03 2.15
CA LEU A 498 7.15 -10.41 0.74
C LEU A 498 7.51 -9.28 -0.22
N LYS A 499 7.15 -8.02 0.13
CA LYS A 499 7.54 -6.82 -0.63
C LYS A 499 9.06 -6.65 -0.66
N ASN A 500 9.73 -6.83 0.48
CA ASN A 500 11.19 -6.74 0.56
C ASN A 500 11.88 -7.88 -0.19
N GLN A 501 11.27 -9.07 -0.21
CA GLN A 501 11.80 -10.21 -0.94
C GLN A 501 11.62 -10.10 -2.45
N SER A 502 10.49 -9.59 -2.93
CA SER A 502 10.27 -9.39 -4.37
C SER A 502 11.28 -8.39 -4.97
N MET A 503 11.60 -7.31 -4.23
CA MET A 503 12.67 -6.37 -4.61
C MET A 503 14.05 -7.04 -4.66
N LYS A 504 14.31 -8.04 -3.80
CA LYS A 504 15.57 -8.79 -3.81
C LYS A 504 15.59 -9.90 -4.86
N ALA A 505 14.45 -10.51 -5.19
CA ALA A 505 14.34 -11.65 -6.09
C ALA A 505 14.84 -11.34 -7.51
N GLU A 506 14.78 -10.09 -7.97
CA GLU A 506 15.40 -9.68 -9.26
C GLU A 506 16.94 -9.82 -9.27
N THR A 507 17.58 -9.89 -8.10
CA THR A 507 19.04 -10.06 -7.95
C THR A 507 19.47 -11.46 -7.54
N VAL A 508 18.53 -12.33 -7.13
CA VAL A 508 18.85 -13.70 -6.73
C VAL A 508 18.86 -14.57 -8.00
N LEU A 509 20.06 -14.74 -8.57
CA LEU A 509 20.30 -15.82 -9.53
C LEU A 509 19.74 -17.12 -8.92
N PRO A 510 19.05 -17.97 -9.72
CA PRO A 510 18.55 -19.25 -9.22
C PRO A 510 19.70 -19.96 -8.51
N ASN A 511 19.44 -20.56 -7.35
CA ASN A 511 20.38 -21.37 -6.57
C ASN A 511 20.87 -22.56 -7.43
N ALA A 512 21.72 -22.25 -8.39
CA ALA A 512 22.32 -23.15 -9.34
C ALA A 512 23.52 -23.72 -8.63
N VAL A 513 23.34 -24.90 -8.04
CA VAL A 513 24.47 -25.62 -7.47
C VAL A 513 25.31 -26.14 -8.63
N GLU A 514 26.58 -25.80 -8.58
CA GLU A 514 27.56 -26.31 -9.51
C GLU A 514 27.88 -27.75 -9.13
N VAL A 515 27.34 -28.69 -9.90
CA VAL A 515 27.66 -30.11 -9.73
C VAL A 515 28.99 -30.38 -10.42
N ARG A 516 29.94 -30.93 -9.67
CA ARG A 516 31.25 -31.37 -10.18
C ARG A 516 31.25 -32.90 -10.30
N VAL A 517 31.98 -33.42 -11.29
CA VAL A 517 32.22 -34.87 -11.37
C VAL A 517 33.01 -35.30 -10.13
N SER A 518 32.50 -36.29 -9.39
CA SER A 518 33.17 -36.78 -8.18
C SER A 518 34.57 -37.31 -8.47
N ASP A 519 35.54 -36.98 -7.61
CA ASP A 519 36.94 -37.44 -7.71
C ASP A 519 37.08 -38.97 -7.78
N TRP A 520 36.13 -39.71 -7.19
CA TRP A 520 36.09 -41.17 -7.27
C TRP A 520 35.86 -41.69 -8.69
N VAL A 521 35.04 -41.00 -9.49
CA VAL A 521 34.79 -41.38 -10.88
C VAL A 521 36.09 -41.27 -11.68
N TRP A 522 36.84 -40.18 -11.48
CA TRP A 522 38.14 -39.99 -12.11
C TRP A 522 39.15 -41.05 -11.67
N LEU A 523 39.22 -41.36 -10.36
CA LEU A 523 40.08 -42.41 -9.82
C LEU A 523 39.77 -43.77 -10.45
N VAL A 524 38.50 -44.14 -10.59
CA VAL A 524 38.08 -45.40 -11.23
C VAL A 524 38.48 -45.42 -12.71
N LEU A 525 38.30 -44.32 -13.44
CA LEU A 525 38.72 -44.21 -14.85
C LEU A 525 40.24 -44.38 -14.99
N PHE A 526 41.04 -43.79 -14.09
CA PHE A 526 42.49 -43.99 -14.08
C PHE A 526 42.88 -45.43 -13.75
N LEU A 527 42.25 -46.05 -12.75
CA LEU A 527 42.52 -47.44 -12.39
C LEU A 527 42.20 -48.40 -13.55
N ILE A 528 41.09 -48.17 -14.26
CA ILE A 528 40.75 -48.93 -15.47
C ILE A 528 41.81 -48.69 -16.55
N GLY A 529 42.19 -47.44 -16.81
CA GLY A 529 43.22 -47.09 -17.79
C GLY A 529 44.56 -47.77 -17.51
N PHE A 530 45.06 -47.68 -16.28
CA PHE A 530 46.31 -48.31 -15.86
C PHE A 530 46.20 -49.83 -15.79
N GLY A 531 45.05 -50.37 -15.37
CA GLY A 531 44.79 -51.80 -15.35
C GLY A 531 44.84 -52.40 -16.75
N VAL A 532 44.16 -51.80 -17.71
CA VAL A 532 44.21 -52.23 -19.12
C VAL A 532 45.63 -52.12 -19.68
N LEU A 533 46.35 -51.05 -19.35
CA LEU A 533 47.76 -50.88 -19.73
C LEU A 533 48.68 -51.97 -19.14
N TRP A 534 48.37 -52.46 -17.93
CA TRP A 534 49.11 -53.54 -17.27
C TRP A 534 48.80 -54.92 -17.88
N PHE A 535 47.56 -55.16 -18.31
CA PHE A 535 47.16 -56.42 -18.93
C PHE A 535 47.60 -56.55 -20.40
N GLU A 536 47.81 -55.43 -21.09
CA GLU A 536 48.22 -55.38 -22.49
C GLU A 536 49.44 -56.27 -22.85
N PRO A 537 50.53 -56.35 -22.07
CA PRO A 537 51.69 -57.18 -22.41
C PRO A 537 51.42 -58.68 -22.25
N ARG A 538 50.37 -59.06 -21.51
CA ARG A 538 50.02 -60.45 -21.20
C ARG A 538 49.03 -61.05 -22.19
N ILE A 539 48.37 -60.22 -22.99
CA ILE A 539 47.49 -60.63 -24.08
C ILE A 539 48.38 -60.72 -25.33
N ARG A 540 49.06 -61.86 -25.49
CA ARG A 540 50.00 -62.12 -26.58
C ARG A 540 49.39 -62.96 -27.68
#